data_AF-B8GQJ5-F1
#
_entry.id   AF-B8GQJ5-F1
#
_cell.length_a   1.000
_cell.length_b   1.000
_cell.length_c   1.000
_cell.angle_alpha   90.00
_cell.angle_beta   90.00
_cell.angle_gamma   90.00
#
_symmetry.space_group_name_H-M   'P 1'
#
loop_
_entity.id
_entity.type
_entity.pdbx_description
1 polymer ?
#
loop_
_entity_poly.entity_id
_entity_poly.type
_entity_poly.pdbx_seq_one_letter_code
_entity_poly.pdbx_strand_id
1 'polypeptide(L)'
;MYKRPARVLFIGANGDSRTDLAARLTGEIGAGWMEGLGADLDRLDADQLAWADLVIPLDVHTRQRCPALPPTARLKVWDLPELPPEDTEAEIRRRLTGMLGGLRMLSRVDE
;
A
#
# COMPACT_ATOMS: atom_id res chain seq x y z
N MET A 1 22.43 -5.39 -9.53
CA MET A 1 21.96 -5.87 -8.21
C MET A 1 20.44 -5.96 -8.29
N TYR A 2 19.84 -7.15 -8.21
CA TYR A 2 18.37 -7.28 -8.32
C TYR A 2 17.75 -6.83 -6.99
N LYS A 3 17.19 -5.62 -6.96
CA LYS A 3 16.53 -5.10 -5.75
C LYS A 3 15.19 -5.80 -5.63
N ARG A 4 14.91 -6.38 -4.46
CA ARG A 4 13.60 -6.97 -4.15
C ARG A 4 12.48 -5.93 -4.40
N PRO A 5 11.28 -6.35 -4.82
CA PRO A 5 10.14 -5.45 -4.91
C PRO A 5 9.82 -4.81 -3.56
N ALA A 6 9.32 -3.57 -3.60
CA ALA A 6 8.82 -2.88 -2.42
C ALA A 6 7.53 -3.54 -1.94
N ARG A 7 7.49 -3.93 -0.67
CA ARG A 7 6.35 -4.59 -0.06
C ARG A 7 5.40 -3.57 0.54
N VAL A 8 4.18 -3.52 0.03
CA VAL A 8 3.16 -2.53 0.37
C VAL A 8 2.00 -3.22 1.06
N LEU A 9 1.74 -2.84 2.30
CA LEU A 9 0.64 -3.34 3.11
C LEU A 9 -0.47 -2.29 3.19
N PHE A 10 -1.65 -2.61 2.66
CA PHE A 10 -2.84 -1.78 2.76
C PHE A 10 -3.66 -2.22 3.96
N ILE A 11 -3.97 -1.29 4.87
CA ILE A 11 -4.76 -1.56 6.07
C ILE A 11 -6.12 -0.88 5.97
N GLY A 12 -7.16 -1.68 6.12
CA GLY A 12 -8.57 -1.27 6.04
C GLY A 12 -9.32 -1.61 7.33
N ALA A 13 -10.56 -1.11 7.43
CA ALA A 13 -11.48 -1.63 8.43
C ALA A 13 -11.84 -3.09 8.11
N ASN A 14 -12.40 -3.82 9.08
CA ASN A 14 -12.81 -5.20 8.88
C ASN A 14 -13.78 -5.35 7.69
N GLY A 15 -13.40 -6.14 6.69
CA GLY A 15 -14.21 -6.38 5.48
C GLY A 15 -14.12 -5.28 4.43
N ASP A 16 -13.14 -4.38 4.53
CA ASP A 16 -12.91 -3.33 3.56
C ASP A 16 -12.31 -3.90 2.26
N SER A 17 -13.18 -4.10 1.25
CA SER A 17 -12.82 -4.64 -0.06
C SER A 17 -11.80 -3.79 -0.83
N ARG A 18 -11.57 -2.53 -0.41
CA ARG A 18 -10.56 -1.66 -1.01
C ARG A 18 -9.14 -2.15 -0.74
N THR A 19 -8.92 -2.90 0.35
CA THR A 19 -7.59 -3.46 0.68
C THR A 19 -7.17 -4.54 -0.31
N ASP A 20 -8.08 -5.49 -0.61
CA ASP A 20 -7.86 -6.52 -1.62
C ASP A 20 -7.72 -5.92 -3.02
N LEU A 21 -8.55 -4.92 -3.34
CA LEU A 21 -8.45 -4.19 -4.61
C LEU A 21 -7.08 -3.53 -4.77
N ALA A 22 -6.61 -2.81 -3.74
CA ALA A 22 -5.31 -2.15 -3.77
C ALA A 22 -4.15 -3.14 -3.88
N ALA A 23 -4.21 -4.26 -3.17
CA ALA A 23 -3.21 -5.32 -3.25
C ALA A 23 -3.15 -5.92 -4.66
N ARG A 24 -4.29 -6.26 -5.25
CA ARG A 24 -4.39 -6.79 -6.62
C ARG A 24 -3.81 -5.81 -7.64
N LEU A 25 -4.25 -4.55 -7.60
CA LEU A 25 -3.76 -3.50 -8.50
C LEU A 25 -2.26 -3.23 -8.33
N THR A 26 -1.73 -3.40 -7.12
CA THR A 26 -0.28 -3.27 -6.89
C THR A 26 0.50 -4.34 -7.64
N GLY A 27 0.00 -5.59 -7.69
CA GLY A 27 0.61 -6.64 -8.51
C GLY A 27 0.51 -6.36 -10.00
N GLU A 28 -0.64 -5.87 -10.47
CA GLU A 28 -0.87 -5.54 -11.89
C GLU A 28 0.00 -4.36 -12.38
N ILE A 29 0.05 -3.27 -11.61
CA ILE A 29 0.75 -2.03 -11.96
C ILE A 29 2.24 -2.13 -11.61
N GLY A 30 2.56 -2.78 -10.49
CA GLY A 30 3.89 -2.81 -9.91
C GLY A 30 4.96 -3.39 -10.83
N ALA A 31 4.61 -4.24 -11.80
CA ALA A 31 5.52 -4.77 -12.82
C ALA A 31 6.83 -5.35 -12.24
N GLY A 32 6.74 -6.03 -11.09
CA GLY A 32 7.90 -6.59 -10.37
C GLY A 32 8.67 -5.60 -9.49
N TRP A 33 8.26 -4.33 -9.44
CA TRP A 33 8.83 -3.31 -8.54
C TRP A 33 8.12 -3.24 -7.19
N MET A 34 6.88 -3.72 -7.12
CA MET A 34 6.03 -3.65 -5.93
C MET A 34 5.26 -4.95 -5.76
N GLU A 35 5.05 -5.33 -4.50
CA GLU A 35 4.17 -6.42 -4.08
C GLU A 35 3.16 -5.87 -3.07
N GLY A 36 1.89 -6.21 -3.23
CA GLY A 36 0.80 -5.71 -2.40
C GLY A 36 0.18 -6.78 -1.51
N LEU A 37 -0.16 -6.42 -0.28
CA LEU A 37 -0.96 -7.22 0.65
C LEU A 37 -2.07 -6.35 1.25
N GLY A 38 -3.29 -6.88 1.34
CA GLY A 38 -4.40 -6.27 2.07
C GLY A 38 -4.56 -6.92 3.44
N ALA A 39 -4.89 -6.13 4.46
CA ALA A 39 -5.16 -6.62 5.80
C ALA A 39 -6.26 -5.82 6.51
N ASP A 40 -7.08 -6.54 7.28
CA ASP A 40 -7.99 -5.94 8.24
C ASP A 40 -7.19 -5.44 9.44
N LEU A 41 -7.40 -4.18 9.83
CA LEU A 41 -6.68 -3.56 10.94
C LEU A 41 -6.82 -4.35 12.26
N ASP A 42 -8.02 -4.88 12.53
CA ASP A 42 -8.31 -5.63 13.77
C ASP A 42 -7.69 -7.04 13.79
N ARG A 43 -7.14 -7.50 12.65
CA ARG A 43 -6.50 -8.82 12.50
C ARG A 43 -5.04 -8.73 12.11
N LEU A 44 -4.50 -7.51 12.08
CA LEU A 44 -3.14 -7.22 11.68
C LEU A 44 -2.15 -7.82 12.68
N ASP A 45 -1.19 -8.59 12.19
CA ASP A 45 -0.16 -9.23 13.01
C ASP A 45 1.25 -8.63 12.79
N ALA A 46 2.18 -9.01 13.66
CA ALA A 46 3.55 -8.50 13.65
C ALA A 46 4.36 -8.98 12.43
N ASP A 47 4.08 -10.16 11.88
CA ASP A 47 4.76 -10.69 10.70
C ASP A 47 4.35 -9.91 9.45
N GLN A 48 3.07 -9.56 9.32
CA GLN A 48 2.58 -8.69 8.25
C GLN A 48 3.23 -7.30 8.31
N LEU A 49 3.34 -6.71 9.50
CA LEU A 49 4.01 -5.42 9.70
C LEU A 49 5.52 -5.50 9.41
N ALA A 50 6.19 -6.57 9.82
CA ALA A 50 7.62 -6.77 9.57
C ALA A 50 7.93 -7.07 8.10
N TRP A 51 7.00 -7.69 7.37
CA TRP A 51 7.11 -7.93 5.94
C TRP A 51 7.10 -6.62 5.14
N ALA A 52 6.32 -5.63 5.58
CA ALA A 52 6.07 -4.39 4.86
C ALA A 52 7.28 -3.43 4.85
N ASP A 53 7.60 -2.87 3.68
CA ASP A 53 8.44 -1.68 3.55
C ASP A 53 7.57 -0.40 3.68
N LEU A 54 6.31 -0.49 3.25
CA LEU A 54 5.32 0.58 3.29
C LEU A 54 4.00 0.07 3.89
N VAL A 55 3.45 0.83 4.83
CA VAL A 55 2.11 0.59 5.39
C VAL A 55 1.20 1.76 5.01
N ILE A 56 0.04 1.45 4.45
CA ILE A 56 -0.89 2.41 3.86
C ILE A 56 -2.29 2.21 4.46
N PRO A 57 -2.69 3.03 5.47
CA PRO A 57 -4.09 3.14 5.85
C PRO A 57 -4.90 3.79 4.72
N LEU A 58 -6.06 3.20 4.43
CA LEU A 58 -6.93 3.61 3.33
C LEU A 58 -7.91 4.73 3.69
N ASP A 59 -8.06 5.07 4.98
CA ASP A 59 -8.94 6.14 5.42
C ASP A 59 -8.48 6.72 6.76
N VAL A 60 -9.15 7.80 7.19
CA VAL A 60 -8.80 8.53 8.41
C VAL A 60 -8.98 7.66 9.65
N HIS A 61 -9.99 6.79 9.71
CA HIS A 61 -10.24 5.94 10.88
C HIS A 61 -9.17 4.86 11.00
N THR A 62 -8.80 4.22 9.89
CA THR A 62 -7.73 3.20 9.87
C THR A 62 -6.38 3.81 10.19
N ARG A 63 -6.11 5.03 9.71
CA ARG A 63 -4.90 5.79 10.08
C ARG A 63 -4.82 6.07 11.57
N GLN A 64 -5.90 6.55 12.20
CA GLN A 64 -5.91 6.89 13.62
C GLN A 64 -5.67 5.69 14.53
N ARG A 65 -6.09 4.50 14.08
CA ARG A 65 -5.94 3.25 14.81
C ARG A 65 -4.73 2.42 14.35
N CYS A 66 -3.91 2.94 13.44
CA CYS A 66 -2.73 2.26 12.92
C CYS A 66 -1.75 1.97 14.07
N PRO A 67 -1.24 0.74 14.22
CA PRO A 67 -0.26 0.42 15.25
C PRO A 67 1.09 1.10 14.98
N ALA A 68 1.95 1.09 15.99
CA ALA A 68 3.34 1.50 15.82
C ALA A 68 4.03 0.61 14.78
N LEU A 69 4.71 1.23 13.83
CA LEU A 69 5.40 0.52 12.76
C LEU A 69 6.80 0.06 13.20
N PRO A 70 7.29 -1.08 12.68
CA PRO A 70 8.69 -1.44 12.85
C PRO A 70 9.59 -0.41 12.15
N PRO A 71 10.86 -0.27 12.56
CA PRO A 71 11.78 0.73 11.99
C PRO A 71 12.07 0.53 10.50
N THR A 72 11.79 -0.67 9.98
CA THR A 72 11.92 -1.03 8.57
C THR A 72 10.75 -0.58 7.72
N ALA A 73 9.59 -0.30 8.32
CA ALA A 73 8.37 0.07 7.61
C ALA A 73 8.13 1.58 7.68
N ARG A 74 7.68 2.16 6.56
CA ARG A 74 7.28 3.58 6.50
C ARG A 74 5.77 3.70 6.38
N LEU A 75 5.19 4.64 7.12
CA LEU A 75 3.78 5.00 6.97
C LEU A 75 3.60 5.91 5.77
N LYS A 76 2.67 5.57 4.86
CA LYS A 76 2.21 6.47 3.79
C LYS A 76 0.70 6.54 3.84
N VAL A 77 0.17 7.71 4.16
CA VAL A 77 -1.26 7.88 4.38
C VAL A 77 -2.00 8.08 3.06
N TRP A 78 -2.99 7.23 2.81
CA TRP A 78 -3.95 7.37 1.74
C TRP A 78 -5.33 7.58 2.36
N ASP A 79 -5.64 8.81 2.76
CA ASP A 79 -6.99 9.16 3.23
C ASP A 79 -7.95 9.13 2.01
N LEU A 80 -8.41 7.94 1.60
CA LEU A 80 -9.33 7.79 0.48
C LEU A 80 -10.74 8.24 0.91
N PRO A 81 -11.38 9.15 0.16
CA PRO A 81 -12.78 9.47 0.40
C PRO A 81 -13.67 8.27 0.09
N GLU A 82 -14.89 8.29 0.62
CA GLU A 82 -15.93 7.38 0.16
C GLU A 82 -16.31 7.75 -1.28
N LEU A 83 -16.10 6.82 -2.20
CA LEU A 83 -16.33 6.99 -3.63
C LEU A 83 -17.11 5.79 -4.17
N PRO A 84 -17.81 5.94 -5.31
CA PRO A 84 -18.29 4.80 -6.08
C PRO A 84 -17.17 3.78 -6.38
N PRO A 85 -17.49 2.50 -6.60
CA PRO A 85 -16.47 1.47 -6.82
C PRO A 85 -15.53 1.76 -8.00
N GLU A 86 -16.06 2.26 -9.11
CA GLU A 86 -15.28 2.60 -10.31
C GLU A 86 -14.30 3.75 -10.06
N ASP A 87 -14.74 4.79 -9.34
CA ASP A 87 -13.92 5.94 -8.96
C ASP A 87 -12.88 5.56 -7.91
N THR A 88 -13.22 4.63 -7.01
CA THR A 88 -12.28 4.08 -6.02
C THR A 88 -11.15 3.33 -6.72
N GLU A 89 -11.47 2.48 -7.69
CA GLU A 89 -10.45 1.78 -8.46
C GLU A 89 -9.55 2.77 -9.22
N ALA A 90 -10.15 3.75 -9.90
CA ALA A 90 -9.41 4.77 -10.63
C ALA A 90 -8.46 5.58 -9.73
N GLU A 91 -8.91 5.97 -8.54
CA GLU A 91 -8.09 6.70 -7.57
C GLU A 91 -6.92 5.86 -7.04
N ILE A 92 -7.15 4.58 -6.70
CA ILE A 92 -6.09 3.66 -6.26
C ILE A 92 -5.07 3.46 -7.39
N ARG A 93 -5.52 3.21 -8.63
CA ARG A 93 -4.64 3.10 -9.82
C ARG A 93 -3.78 4.35 -10.01
N ARG A 94 -4.37 5.54 -9.86
CA ARG A 94 -3.67 6.82 -9.98
C ARG A 94 -2.55 6.94 -8.93
N ARG A 95 -2.84 6.61 -7.67
CA ARG A 95 -1.86 6.67 -6.57
C ARG A 95 -0.73 5.65 -6.75
N LEU A 96 -1.04 4.43 -7.17
CA LEU A 96 -0.06 3.39 -7.45
C LEU A 96 0.87 3.76 -8.62
N THR A 97 0.31 4.29 -9.71
CA THR A 97 1.10 4.76 -10.87
C THR A 97 2.08 5.86 -10.47
N GLY A 98 1.63 6.81 -9.64
CA GLY A 98 2.51 7.85 -9.11
C GLY A 98 3.63 7.29 -8.23
N MET A 99 3.33 6.29 -7.40
CA MET A 99 4.32 5.62 -6.56
C MET A 99 5.37 4.87 -7.39
N LEU A 100 4.94 4.10 -8.39
CA LEU A 100 5.83 3.41 -9.31
C LEU A 100 6.74 4.39 -10.07
N GLY A 101 6.19 5.50 -10.55
CA GLY A 101 6.95 6.56 -11.22
C GLY A 101 8.06 7.11 -10.33
N GLY A 102 7.76 7.39 -9.07
CA GLY A 102 8.74 7.84 -8.08
C GLY A 102 9.84 6.81 -7.82
N LEU A 103 9.49 5.54 -7.67
CA LEU A 103 10.46 4.45 -7.48
C LEU A 103 11.41 4.32 -8.68
N ARG A 104 10.88 4.35 -9.91
CA ARG A 104 11.68 4.26 -11.13
C ARG A 104 12.58 5.49 -11.32
N MET A 105 12.12 6.67 -10.94
CA MET A 105 12.94 7.89 -11.02
C MET A 105 14.12 7.82 -10.05
N LEU A 106 13.91 7.39 -8.81
CA LEU A 106 14.98 7.24 -7.81
C LEU A 106 16.03 6.20 -8.24
N SER A 107 15.60 5.10 -8.85
CA SER A 107 16.54 4.08 -9.36
C SER A 107 17.39 4.56 -10.53
N ARG A 108 16.92 5.50 -11.35
CA ARG A 108 17.69 6.05 -12.48
C ARG A 108 18.77 7.05 -12.05
N VAL A 109 18.69 7.59 -10.84
CA VAL A 109 19.67 8.55 -10.30
C VAL A 109 20.84 7.83 -9.60
N ASP A 110 20.65 6.56 -9.25
CA ASP A 110 21.64 5.69 -8.61
C ASP A 110 22.52 4.92 -9.62
N GLU A 111 22.29 5.14 -10.93
CA GLU A 111 22.98 4.48 -12.06
C GLU A 111 23.98 5.41 -12.76
#